data_AF-A0AA50X7E8-F1
#
_entry.id   AF-A0AA50X7E8-F1
#
_cell.length_a   1.000
_cell.length_b   1.000
_cell.length_c   1.000
_cell.angle_alpha   90.00
_cell.angle_beta   90.00
_cell.angle_gamma   90.00
#
_symmetry.space_group_name_H-M   'P 1'
#
loop_
_entity.id
_entity.type
_entity.pdbx_description
1 polymer ?
#
loop_
_entity_poly.entity_id
_entity_poly.type
_entity_poly.pdbx_seq_one_letter_code
_entity_poly.pdbx_strand_id
1 'polypeptide(L)' 'KKRATVDDFPLCVHLVSDEYEQLSSEALEAGRICCNKYLVKNCGKDQFHIRMRLHPFHVIRINKMLSCAGAD' A
#
# COMPACT_ATOMS: atom_id res chain seq x y z
N LYS A 1 14.89 -0.27 -7.62
CA LYS A 1 15.43 -1.19 -8.65
C LYS A 1 14.72 -2.57 -8.62
N LYS A 2 13.66 -2.80 -9.43
CA LYS A 2 12.89 -4.08 -9.41
C LYS A 2 13.64 -5.28 -10.05
N ARG A 3 14.56 -5.01 -10.97
CA ARG A 3 15.39 -6.02 -11.66
C ARG A 3 16.79 -6.18 -11.03
N ALA A 4 16.94 -5.78 -9.76
CA ALA A 4 18.21 -5.95 -9.05
C ALA A 4 18.52 -7.44 -8.86
N THR A 5 19.80 -7.78 -8.79
CA THR A 5 20.24 -9.12 -8.40
C THR A 5 20.03 -9.31 -6.90
N VAL A 6 20.06 -10.56 -6.43
CA VAL A 6 19.85 -10.85 -4.99
C VAL A 6 21.00 -10.30 -4.14
N ASP A 7 22.22 -10.29 -4.68
CA ASP A 7 23.41 -9.80 -3.99
C ASP A 7 23.42 -8.26 -3.80
N ASP A 8 22.63 -7.52 -4.58
CA ASP A 8 22.56 -6.05 -4.50
C ASP A 8 21.91 -5.56 -3.19
N PHE A 9 20.98 -6.34 -2.61
CA PHE A 9 20.19 -5.92 -1.45
C PHE A 9 20.10 -7.03 -0.38
N PRO A 10 21.13 -7.17 0.48
CA PRO A 10 21.17 -8.23 1.49
C PRO A 10 20.19 -7.99 2.66
N LEU A 11 19.83 -6.73 2.93
CA LEU A 11 18.90 -6.37 4.01
C LEU A 11 17.45 -6.42 3.53
N CYS A 12 16.59 -7.09 4.29
CA CYS A 12 15.14 -7.08 4.09
C CYS A 12 14.41 -6.61 5.34
N VAL A 13 13.49 -5.66 5.18
CA VAL A 13 12.63 -5.14 6.25
C VAL A 13 11.17 -5.41 5.89
N HIS A 14 10.37 -5.75 6.90
CA HIS A 14 8.97 -6.12 6.75
C HIS A 14 8.08 -5.22 7.58
N LEU A 15 7.04 -4.68 6.94
CA LEU A 15 5.91 -4.07 7.63
C LEU A 15 4.85 -5.17 7.82
N VAL A 16 4.48 -5.44 9.07
CA VAL A 16 3.53 -6.48 9.47
C VAL A 16 2.43 -5.81 10.29
N SER A 17 1.17 -6.16 10.05
CA SER A 17 0.07 -5.74 10.91
C SER A 17 -0.07 -6.76 12.03
N ASP A 18 -0.22 -6.26 13.26
CA ASP A 18 -0.46 -7.07 14.46
C ASP A 18 -1.97 -7.25 14.74
N GLU A 19 -2.82 -6.75 13.85
CA GLU A 19 -4.28 -6.81 13.98
C GLU A 19 -4.92 -7.59 12.84
N TYR A 20 -6.10 -8.17 13.12
CA TYR A 20 -6.92 -8.84 12.11
C TYR A 20 -7.95 -7.85 11.55
N GLU A 21 -7.65 -7.30 10.37
CA GLU A 21 -8.40 -6.19 9.78
C GLU A 21 -8.45 -6.26 8.25
N GLN A 22 -9.26 -5.40 7.64
CA GLN A 22 -9.29 -5.21 6.18
C GLN A 22 -8.69 -3.85 5.81
N LEU A 23 -7.67 -3.87 4.95
CA LEU A 23 -7.04 -2.67 4.44
C LEU A 23 -7.63 -2.30 3.08
N SER A 24 -8.07 -1.05 2.91
CA SER A 24 -8.62 -0.58 1.63
C SER A 24 -7.53 -0.48 0.56
N SER A 25 -7.92 -0.64 -0.71
CA SER A 25 -7.00 -0.49 -1.84
C SER A 25 -6.40 0.91 -1.91
N GLU A 26 -7.17 1.92 -1.52
CA GLU A 26 -6.74 3.32 -1.47
C GLU A 26 -5.66 3.53 -0.39
N ALA A 27 -5.82 2.93 0.80
CA ALA A 27 -4.83 3.01 1.86
C ALA A 27 -3.52 2.32 1.46
N LEU A 28 -3.59 1.17 0.79
CA LEU A 28 -2.42 0.47 0.26
C LEU A 28 -1.65 1.31 -0.77
N GLU A 29 -2.36 1.99 -1.69
CA GLU A 29 -1.72 2.85 -2.68
C GLU A 29 -1.14 4.12 -2.07
N ALA A 30 -1.85 4.74 -1.12
CA ALA A 30 -1.35 5.89 -0.37
C ALA A 30 -0.06 5.54 0.40
N GLY A 31 -0.05 4.39 1.09
CA GLY A 31 1.14 3.87 1.77
C GLY A 31 2.31 3.63 0.81
N ARG A 32 2.05 3.00 -0.34
CA ARG A 32 3.07 2.76 -1.38
C ARG A 32 3.68 4.07 -1.89
N ILE A 33 2.87 5.08 -2.18
CA ILE A 33 3.33 6.39 -2.65
C ILE A 33 4.17 7.07 -1.57
N CYS A 34 3.69 7.07 -0.33
CA CYS A 34 4.36 7.68 0.82
C CYS A 34 5.76 7.08 1.04
N CYS A 35 5.84 5.75 1.17
CA CYS A 35 7.10 5.04 1.37
C CYS A 35 8.07 5.28 0.20
N ASN A 36 7.59 5.20 -1.05
CA ASN A 36 8.45 5.42 -2.21
C ASN A 36 8.97 6.87 -2.26
N LYS A 37 8.13 7.87 -2.01
CA LYS A 37 8.54 9.28 -2.01
C LYS A 37 9.61 9.55 -0.95
N TYR A 38 9.43 9.02 0.26
CA TYR A 38 10.39 9.19 1.35
C TYR A 38 11.73 8.51 1.04
N LEU A 39 11.70 7.26 0.58
CA LEU A 39 12.92 6.49 0.29
C LEU A 39 13.68 7.04 -0.92
N VAL A 40 12.98 7.53 -1.96
CA VAL A 40 13.64 8.23 -3.08
C VAL A 40 14.37 9.47 -2.60
N LYS A 41 13.78 10.24 -1.68
CA LYS A 41 14.38 11.47 -1.16
C LYS A 41 15.60 11.20 -0.26
N ASN A 42 15.52 10.20 0.62
CA ASN A 42 16.54 9.99 1.66
C ASN A 42 17.59 8.94 1.30
N CYS A 43 17.21 7.88 0.58
CA CYS A 43 18.12 6.78 0.22
C CYS A 43 18.54 6.85 -1.26
N GLY A 44 17.76 7.51 -2.12
CA GLY A 44 17.98 7.56 -3.57
C GLY A 44 17.18 6.50 -4.33
N LYS A 45 16.85 6.81 -5.59
CA LYS A 45 15.89 6.06 -6.41
C LYS A 45 16.24 4.58 -6.66
N ASP A 46 17.53 4.27 -6.75
CA ASP A 46 18.02 2.94 -7.14
C ASP A 46 18.61 2.13 -5.97
N GLN A 47 18.55 2.67 -4.76
CA GLN A 47 19.13 2.07 -3.55
C GLN A 47 18.16 1.14 -2.80
N PHE A 48 16.98 0.87 -3.34
CA PHE A 48 16.00 -0.01 -2.70
C PHE A 48 15.11 -0.77 -3.70
N HIS A 49 14.45 -1.82 -3.19
CA HIS A 49 13.38 -2.53 -3.86
C HIS A 49 12.20 -2.73 -2.89
N ILE A 50 11.09 -2.04 -3.13
CA ILE A 50 9.84 -2.20 -2.37
C ILE A 50 8.89 -3.14 -3.11
N ARG A 51 8.24 -4.04 -2.36
CA ARG A 51 7.20 -4.94 -2.85
C ARG A 51 5.96 -4.87 -1.94
N MET A 52 4.81 -4.59 -2.53
CA MET A 52 3.51 -4.79 -1.86
C MET A 52 3.19 -6.28 -1.84
N ARG A 53 2.92 -6.83 -0.66
CA ARG A 53 2.60 -8.27 -0.49
C ARG A 53 1.09 -8.55 -0.50
N LEU A 54 0.30 -7.61 0.00
CA LEU A 54 -1.16 -7.71 0.06
C LEU A 54 -1.79 -7.38 -1.29
N HIS A 55 -2.85 -8.09 -1.65
CA HIS A 55 -3.65 -7.86 -2.86
C HIS A 55 -5.12 -7.69 -2.47
N PRO A 56 -5.76 -6.55 -2.78
CA PRO A 56 -7.14 -6.28 -2.36
C PRO A 56 -8.14 -6.99 -3.28
N PHE A 57 -8.46 -8.25 -2.97
CA PHE A 57 -9.44 -9.05 -3.73
C PHE A 57 -10.87 -8.95 -3.17
N HIS A 58 -11.01 -8.49 -1.92
CA HIS A 58 -12.31 -8.39 -1.28
C HIS A 58 -13.08 -7.16 -1.78
N VAL A 59 -14.30 -7.36 -2.28
CA VAL A 59 -15.18 -6.30 -2.74
C VAL A 59 -16.17 -5.92 -1.64
N ILE A 60 -16.05 -4.69 -1.14
CA ILE A 60 -16.96 -4.13 -0.14
C ILE A 60 -18.24 -3.64 -0.83
N ARG A 61 -19.39 -3.90 -0.21
CA ARG A 61 -20.71 -3.44 -0.70
C ARG A 61 -21.19 -2.22 0.09
N ILE A 62 -21.95 -1.37 -0.56
CA ILE A 62 -22.61 -0.20 0.05
C ILE A 62 -24.11 -0.25 -0.23
N ASN A 63 -24.92 -0.06 0.82
CA ASN A 63 -26.35 0.22 0.69
C ASN A 63 -26.55 1.74 0.68
N LYS A 64 -26.73 2.33 -0.50
CA LYS A 64 -26.71 3.78 -0.67
C LYS A 64 -28.11 4.36 -0.46
N MET A 65 -28.24 5.25 0.53
CA MET A 65 -29.46 6.03 0.77
C MET A 65 -29.38 7.40 0.10
N LEU A 66 -30.53 7.99 -0.22
CA LEU A 66 -30.63 9.35 -0.74
C LEU A 66 -30.35 10.38 0.38
N SER A 67 -29.66 11.47 0.04
CA SER A 67 -29.28 12.52 1.00
C SER A 67 -30.12 13.81 0.86
N CYS A 68 -31.16 13.79 0.02
CA CYS A 68 -32.00 14.95 -0.27
C CYS A 68 -33.28 14.96 0.59
N ALA A 69 -33.97 16.10 0.64
CA ALA A 69 -35.28 16.19 1.30
C ALA A 69 -36.32 15.28 0.60
N GLY A 70 -37.10 14.53 1.38
CA GLY A 70 -38.04 13.53 0.86
C GLY A 70 -37.38 12.19 0.51
N ALA A 71 -36.36 11.76 1.27
CA ALA A 71 -35.65 10.49 1.09
C ALA A 71 -36.30 9.27 1.80
N ASP A 72 -37.52 9.44 2.32
CA ASP A 72 -38.40 8.31 2.65
C ASP A 72 -38.84 7.60 1.37
#